data_AF-A0A3D8VNI8-F1
#
_entry.id   AF-A0A3D8VNI8-F1
#
_cell.length_a   1.000
_cell.length_b   1.000
_cell.length_c   1.000
_cell.angle_alpha   90.00
_cell.angle_beta   90.00
_cell.angle_gamma   90.00
#
_symmetry.space_group_name_H-M   'P 1'
#
loop_
_entity.id
_entity.type
_entity.pdbx_description
1 polymer ?
#
loop_
_entity_poly.entity_id
_entity_poly.type
_entity_poly.pdbx_seq_one_letter_code
_entity_poly.pdbx_strand_id
1 'polypeptide(L)'
;MVKFKNFNHFKNYCLKIAVNKEVKLKTRQYDALEKFEEVYDFLEQLKSDSIIETDHCALNKITELYKWDQFALATNAMEYLTKKVRNVEGGKTDIYYLLTSLDTMIQMRVYFNESFINSLETTNKYYPSRLRVLKIEEDKEKLFSLSVDDLYEWEGIFGVYFIYDAEGDLAYIGKSTSCVVTRCLTSVIERELYNFSKIEIRKAITKSDVAIYEAYYISNYKPYMNNDLVFDDFPTIDLLDLDIVKTLGRETNGNHFEYSYKYIADRAMQVEHITPYLGDTIYLKNGRNLKYLMENGNASKHEMKAKAYKGCVASLRKEGLVDVEQIKMGIGKLR
;
A
#
# COMPACT_ATOMS: atom_id res chain seq x y z
N MET A 1 20.82 -11.88 24.64
CA MET A 1 21.64 -12.12 23.43
C MET A 1 22.99 -12.68 23.87
N VAL A 2 23.59 -13.65 23.19
CA VAL A 2 24.89 -14.21 23.58
C VAL A 2 26.00 -13.24 23.12
N LYS A 3 26.99 -12.97 23.98
CA LYS A 3 28.16 -12.17 23.61
C LYS A 3 29.31 -13.11 23.31
N PHE A 4 29.60 -13.31 22.02
CA PHE A 4 30.76 -14.09 21.60
C PHE A 4 32.04 -13.27 21.80
N LYS A 5 33.12 -13.93 22.21
CA LYS A 5 34.42 -13.29 22.46
C LYS A 5 35.25 -13.24 21.18
N ASN A 6 35.07 -14.24 20.32
CA ASN A 6 35.71 -14.43 19.02
C ASN A 6 34.92 -15.52 18.26
N PHE A 7 35.30 -15.79 17.02
CA PHE A 7 34.66 -16.78 16.18
C PHE A 7 34.73 -18.21 16.76
N ASN A 8 35.85 -18.58 17.37
CA ASN A 8 36.01 -19.91 17.97
C ASN A 8 35.03 -20.15 19.15
N HIS A 9 34.74 -19.12 19.96
CA HIS A 9 33.71 -19.19 20.99
C HIS A 9 32.33 -19.47 20.37
N PHE A 10 32.00 -18.82 19.25
CA PHE A 10 30.77 -19.09 18.49
C PHE A 10 30.71 -20.53 17.96
N LYS A 11 31.78 -21.01 17.32
CA LYS A 11 31.86 -22.39 16.79
C LYS A 11 31.58 -23.42 17.89
N ASN A 12 32.30 -23.32 19.01
CA ASN A 12 32.13 -24.21 20.15
C ASN A 12 30.72 -24.15 20.74
N TYR A 13 30.09 -22.97 20.73
CA TYR A 13 28.72 -22.81 21.21
C TYR A 13 27.70 -23.51 20.29
N CYS A 14 27.82 -23.36 18.97
CA CYS A 14 26.98 -24.08 18.00
C CYS A 14 27.14 -25.60 18.11
N LEU A 15 28.38 -26.08 18.24
CA LEU A 15 28.65 -27.51 18.45
C LEU A 15 28.03 -28.02 19.76
N LYS A 16 28.14 -27.26 20.84
CA LYS A 16 27.50 -27.59 22.12
C LYS A 16 25.97 -27.67 22.00
N ILE A 17 25.34 -26.77 21.24
CA ILE A 17 23.89 -26.83 20.98
C ILE A 17 23.53 -28.12 20.25
N ALA A 18 24.27 -28.47 19.19
CA ALA A 18 24.01 -29.68 18.42
C ALA A 18 24.14 -30.95 19.29
N VAL A 19 25.20 -31.03 20.10
CA VAL A 19 25.41 -32.14 21.06
C VAL A 19 24.28 -32.23 22.08
N ASN A 20 23.88 -31.11 22.68
CA ASN A 20 22.79 -31.08 23.67
C ASN A 20 21.43 -31.48 23.10
N LYS A 21 21.25 -31.35 21.78
CA LYS A 21 20.06 -31.77 21.04
C LYS A 21 20.20 -33.15 20.42
N GLU A 22 21.29 -33.86 20.73
CA GLU A 22 21.62 -35.20 20.21
C GLU A 22 21.73 -35.24 18.67
N VAL A 23 22.03 -34.09 18.04
CA VAL A 23 22.17 -33.97 16.59
C VAL A 23 23.62 -34.20 16.19
N LYS A 24 23.85 -35.28 15.44
CA LYS A 24 25.15 -35.52 14.79
C LYS A 24 25.27 -34.70 13.51
N LEU A 25 26.07 -33.64 13.55
CA LEU A 25 26.37 -32.82 12.37
C LEU A 25 27.12 -33.65 11.30
N LYS A 26 26.78 -33.42 10.03
CA LYS A 26 27.43 -33.96 8.83
C LYS A 26 28.64 -33.10 8.47
N THR A 27 29.57 -33.63 7.68
CA THR A 27 30.76 -32.91 7.19
C THR A 27 30.43 -31.54 6.62
N ARG A 28 29.39 -31.46 5.76
CA ARG A 28 28.92 -30.20 5.19
C ARG A 28 28.59 -29.12 6.23
N GLN A 29 28.00 -29.49 7.36
CA GLN A 29 27.66 -28.55 8.44
C GLN A 29 28.91 -28.05 9.18
N TYR A 30 29.90 -28.92 9.39
CA TYR A 30 31.20 -28.51 9.95
C TYR A 30 31.92 -27.56 9.00
N ASP A 31 32.01 -27.91 7.71
CA ASP A 31 32.66 -27.07 6.70
C ASP A 31 32.00 -25.70 6.59
N ALA A 32 30.67 -25.63 6.64
CA ALA A 32 29.93 -24.38 6.61
C ALA A 32 30.19 -23.52 7.86
N LEU A 33 30.26 -24.13 9.05
CA LEU A 33 30.63 -23.42 10.28
C LEU A 33 32.04 -22.85 10.21
N GLU A 34 33.02 -23.58 9.68
CA GLU A 34 34.40 -23.08 9.60
C GLU A 34 34.53 -21.95 8.58
N LYS A 35 33.95 -22.12 7.39
CA LYS A 35 33.99 -21.12 6.32
C LYS A 35 33.18 -19.85 6.62
N PHE A 36 32.30 -19.88 7.63
CA PHE A 36 31.54 -18.70 8.04
C PHE A 36 32.40 -17.65 8.78
N GLU A 37 33.62 -18.00 9.20
CA GLU A 37 34.60 -17.06 9.75
C GLU A 37 34.87 -15.91 8.76
N GLU A 38 34.96 -16.24 7.47
CA GLU A 38 35.14 -15.26 6.38
C GLU A 38 34.03 -14.19 6.36
N VAL A 39 32.78 -14.58 6.64
CA VAL A 39 31.66 -13.62 6.68
C VAL A 39 31.76 -12.73 7.91
N TYR A 40 32.13 -13.31 9.06
CA TYR A 40 32.31 -12.57 10.30
C TYR A 40 33.42 -11.54 10.17
N ASP A 41 34.61 -11.97 9.73
CA ASP A 41 35.78 -11.11 9.59
C ASP A 41 35.54 -10.00 8.57
N PHE A 42 34.93 -10.33 7.43
CA PHE A 42 34.57 -9.35 6.41
C PHE A 42 33.64 -8.25 6.97
N LEU A 43 32.60 -8.63 7.72
CA LEU A 43 31.67 -7.67 8.31
C LEU A 43 32.31 -6.83 9.42
N GLU A 44 33.17 -7.41 10.25
CA GLU A 44 33.88 -6.65 11.29
C GLU A 44 34.88 -5.67 10.67
N GLN A 45 35.56 -6.05 9.58
CA GLN A 45 36.43 -5.13 8.83
C GLN A 45 35.62 -3.94 8.27
N LEU A 46 34.49 -4.18 7.61
CA LEU A 46 33.66 -3.11 7.07
C LEU A 46 33.10 -2.16 8.16
N LYS A 47 32.82 -2.69 9.36
CA LYS A 47 32.43 -1.86 10.52
C LYS A 47 33.60 -1.03 11.02
N SER A 48 34.78 -1.63 11.16
CA SER A 48 36.00 -0.94 11.58
C SER A 48 36.35 0.21 10.63
N ASP A 49 36.17 -0.02 9.33
CA ASP A 49 36.39 0.99 8.27
C ASP A 49 35.24 2.01 8.18
N SER A 50 34.26 1.96 9.10
CA SER A 50 33.09 2.85 9.12
C SER A 50 32.29 2.85 7.81
N ILE A 51 32.25 1.71 7.10
CA ILE A 51 31.49 1.56 5.84
C ILE A 51 30.04 1.17 6.15
N ILE A 52 29.84 0.28 7.12
CA ILE A 52 28.52 -0.24 7.49
C ILE A 52 28.23 -0.16 8.99
N GLU A 53 26.95 -0.22 9.31
CA GLU A 53 26.41 -0.51 10.64
C GLU A 53 25.49 -1.74 10.55
N THR A 54 25.34 -2.48 11.65
CA THR A 54 24.47 -3.65 11.72
C THR A 54 23.56 -3.58 12.93
N ASP A 55 22.30 -3.97 12.79
CA ASP A 55 21.38 -4.04 13.93
C ASP A 55 21.69 -5.22 14.88
N HIS A 56 22.26 -6.30 14.34
CA HIS A 56 22.62 -7.52 15.06
C HIS A 56 23.96 -8.07 14.58
N CYS A 57 24.56 -8.94 15.39
CA CYS A 57 25.73 -9.73 15.00
C CYS A 57 25.30 -10.97 14.20
N ALA A 58 25.97 -11.26 13.07
CA ALA A 58 25.70 -12.42 12.23
C ALA A 58 25.79 -13.74 13.00
N LEU A 59 26.77 -13.85 13.91
CA LEU A 59 26.96 -15.03 14.77
C LEU A 59 25.74 -15.30 15.65
N ASN A 60 25.09 -14.24 16.15
CA ASN A 60 23.87 -14.38 16.96
C ASN A 60 22.70 -14.90 16.12
N LYS A 61 22.55 -14.42 14.88
CA LYS A 61 21.48 -14.90 13.98
C LYS A 61 21.64 -16.36 13.58
N ILE A 62 22.86 -16.80 13.28
CA ILE A 62 23.13 -18.23 13.04
C ILE A 62 22.87 -19.06 14.30
N THR A 63 23.26 -18.55 15.47
CA THR A 63 23.03 -19.22 16.74
C THR A 63 21.53 -19.39 17.04
N GLU A 64 20.69 -18.41 16.69
CA GLU A 64 19.22 -18.52 16.82
C GLU A 64 18.67 -19.68 16.00
N LEU A 65 19.13 -19.83 14.74
CA LEU A 65 18.75 -20.97 13.90
C LEU A 65 19.15 -22.32 14.52
N TYR A 66 20.35 -22.42 15.10
CA TYR A 66 20.79 -23.62 15.83
C TYR A 66 19.92 -23.93 17.05
N LYS A 67 19.51 -22.90 17.81
CA LYS A 67 18.62 -23.08 18.97
C LYS A 67 17.25 -23.61 18.58
N TRP A 68 16.76 -23.23 17.40
CA TRP A 68 15.47 -23.65 16.85
C TRP A 68 15.52 -24.92 15.99
N ASP A 69 16.60 -25.71 16.08
CA ASP A 69 16.76 -26.95 15.30
C ASP A 69 16.82 -26.75 13.77
N GLN A 70 17.05 -25.52 13.31
CA GLN A 70 17.10 -25.15 11.90
C GLN A 70 18.51 -25.30 11.30
N PHE A 71 19.19 -26.41 11.59
CA PHE A 71 20.58 -26.65 11.20
C PHE A 71 20.79 -26.58 9.68
N ALA A 72 19.85 -27.10 8.88
CA ALA A 72 19.94 -27.09 7.43
C ALA A 72 19.82 -25.66 6.86
N LEU A 73 18.91 -24.85 7.41
CA LEU A 73 18.76 -23.45 7.03
C LEU A 73 20.02 -22.65 7.40
N ALA A 74 20.55 -22.86 8.62
CA ALA A 74 21.79 -22.24 9.05
C ALA A 74 22.96 -22.60 8.12
N THR A 75 23.09 -23.89 7.75
CA THR A 75 24.13 -24.37 6.82
C THR A 75 24.01 -23.70 5.46
N ASN A 76 22.82 -23.70 4.87
CA ASN A 76 22.57 -23.06 3.57
C ASN A 76 22.85 -21.55 3.62
N ALA A 77 22.47 -20.88 4.70
CA ALA A 77 22.75 -19.45 4.90
C ALA A 77 24.25 -19.18 4.99
N MET A 78 24.98 -19.93 5.81
CA MET A 78 26.44 -19.78 5.95
C MET A 78 27.15 -19.99 4.61
N GLU A 79 26.88 -21.09 3.91
CA GLU A 79 27.50 -21.38 2.62
C GLU A 79 27.21 -20.31 1.56
N TYR A 80 25.94 -19.87 1.48
CA TYR A 80 25.52 -18.86 0.51
C TYR A 80 26.20 -17.51 0.79
N LEU A 81 26.21 -17.09 2.06
CA LEU A 81 26.81 -15.82 2.48
C LEU A 81 28.32 -15.83 2.31
N THR A 82 29.02 -16.92 2.67
CA THR A 82 30.47 -17.05 2.41
C THR A 82 30.78 -16.94 0.92
N LYS A 83 30.02 -17.64 0.06
CA LYS A 83 30.17 -17.53 -1.39
C LYS A 83 29.94 -16.09 -1.88
N LYS A 84 28.95 -15.39 -1.33
CA LYS A 84 28.66 -14.00 -1.69
C LYS A 84 29.76 -13.04 -1.25
N VAL A 85 30.33 -13.20 -0.05
CA VAL A 85 31.50 -12.43 0.42
C VAL A 85 32.65 -12.58 -0.56
N ARG A 86 33.05 -13.81 -0.90
CA ARG A 86 34.11 -14.06 -1.89
C ARG A 86 33.84 -13.41 -3.25
N ASN A 87 32.58 -13.40 -3.69
CA ASN A 87 32.20 -12.75 -4.94
C ASN A 87 32.30 -11.22 -4.86
N VAL A 88 31.96 -10.61 -3.71
CA VAL A 88 32.12 -9.17 -3.49
C VAL A 88 33.61 -8.81 -3.45
N GLU A 89 34.41 -9.55 -2.68
CA GLU A 89 35.85 -9.30 -2.59
C GLU A 89 36.56 -9.47 -3.94
N GLY A 90 36.12 -10.42 -4.76
CA GLY A 90 36.60 -10.65 -6.11
C GLY A 90 36.00 -9.72 -7.17
N GLY A 91 35.20 -8.71 -6.81
CA GLY A 91 34.60 -7.75 -7.74
C GLY A 91 33.53 -8.31 -8.68
N LYS A 92 33.03 -9.53 -8.42
CA LYS A 92 32.01 -10.22 -9.23
C LYS A 92 30.58 -9.85 -8.85
N THR A 93 30.39 -9.21 -7.69
CA THR A 93 29.06 -8.89 -7.16
C THR A 93 29.15 -7.60 -6.37
N ASP A 94 28.17 -6.72 -6.56
CA ASP A 94 28.04 -5.50 -5.77
C ASP A 94 27.69 -5.81 -4.30
N ILE A 95 28.29 -5.07 -3.37
CA ILE A 95 28.09 -5.23 -1.92
C ILE A 95 26.63 -5.10 -1.50
N TYR A 96 25.83 -4.28 -2.18
CA TYR A 96 24.39 -4.12 -1.93
C TYR A 96 23.65 -5.47 -1.94
N TYR A 97 24.03 -6.38 -2.85
CA TYR A 97 23.38 -7.69 -2.95
C TYR A 97 23.81 -8.63 -1.82
N LEU A 98 25.02 -8.50 -1.28
CA LEU A 98 25.42 -9.20 -0.06
C LEU A 98 24.59 -8.70 1.12
N LEU A 99 24.44 -7.39 1.29
CA LEU A 99 23.65 -6.82 2.39
C LEU A 99 22.19 -7.25 2.32
N THR A 100 21.60 -7.24 1.12
CA THR A 100 20.23 -7.75 0.89
C THR A 100 20.12 -9.24 1.23
N SER A 101 21.17 -10.02 0.96
CA SER A 101 21.21 -11.45 1.28
C SER A 101 21.31 -11.70 2.78
N LEU A 102 22.04 -10.86 3.54
CA LEU A 102 22.11 -10.95 5.00
C LEU A 102 20.73 -10.73 5.65
N ASP A 103 19.98 -9.75 5.18
CA ASP A 103 18.60 -9.51 5.65
C ASP A 103 17.69 -10.69 5.28
N THR A 104 17.75 -11.16 4.03
CA THR A 104 16.85 -12.23 3.56
C THR A 104 17.15 -13.59 4.20
N MET A 105 18.43 -13.95 4.36
CA MET A 105 18.84 -15.29 4.79
C MET A 105 18.83 -15.45 6.32
N ILE A 106 19.20 -14.40 7.04
CA ILE A 106 19.41 -14.45 8.50
C ILE A 106 18.76 -13.29 9.25
N GLN A 107 17.93 -12.48 8.58
CA GLN A 107 17.24 -11.33 9.19
C GLN A 107 18.19 -10.38 9.91
N MET A 108 19.39 -10.19 9.35
CA MET A 108 20.37 -9.23 9.83
C MET A 108 20.34 -8.01 8.94
N ARG A 109 19.89 -6.88 9.48
CA ARG A 109 19.86 -5.63 8.71
C ARG A 109 21.22 -4.98 8.78
N VAL A 110 21.73 -4.64 7.60
CA VAL A 110 22.97 -3.91 7.42
C VAL A 110 22.65 -2.60 6.74
N TYR A 111 23.19 -1.52 7.28
CA TYR A 111 23.03 -0.16 6.79
C TYR A 111 24.39 0.35 6.36
N PHE A 112 24.44 1.15 5.30
CA PHE A 112 25.65 1.92 5.02
C PHE A 112 25.72 3.12 5.95
N ASN A 113 26.92 3.44 6.40
CA ASN A 113 27.16 4.68 7.12
C ASN A 113 26.87 5.88 6.20
N GLU A 114 26.14 6.87 6.73
CA GLU A 114 25.82 8.08 5.96
C GLU A 114 27.08 8.84 5.56
N SER A 115 28.07 8.93 6.44
CA SER A 115 29.37 9.57 6.15
C SER A 115 30.08 8.90 4.97
N PHE A 116 30.05 7.57 4.89
CA PHE A 116 30.65 6.81 3.80
C PHE A 116 29.91 7.04 2.47
N ILE A 117 28.58 7.08 2.48
CA ILE A 117 27.83 7.39 1.25
C ILE A 117 28.06 8.85 0.82
N ASN A 118 28.09 9.77 1.78
CA ASN A 118 28.30 11.20 1.56
C ASN A 118 29.73 11.56 1.12
N SER A 119 30.73 10.72 1.40
CA SER A 119 32.10 10.97 0.92
C SER A 119 32.24 10.79 -0.59
N LEU A 120 31.23 10.21 -1.26
CA LEU A 120 31.19 9.98 -2.71
C LEU A 120 32.44 9.24 -3.21
N GLU A 121 32.99 8.32 -2.41
CA GLU A 121 34.13 7.48 -2.77
C GLU A 121 33.74 6.41 -3.81
N THR A 122 33.26 6.81 -4.99
CA THR A 122 32.76 5.91 -6.03
C THR A 122 33.82 4.94 -6.57
N THR A 123 35.11 5.19 -6.31
CA THR A 123 36.22 4.31 -6.64
C THR A 123 36.47 3.22 -5.60
N ASN A 124 35.89 3.33 -4.41
CA ASN A 124 35.98 2.31 -3.38
C ASN A 124 35.20 1.07 -3.83
N LYS A 125 35.83 -0.11 -3.81
CA LYS A 125 35.19 -1.36 -4.25
C LYS A 125 33.94 -1.75 -3.45
N TYR A 126 33.74 -1.14 -2.28
CA TYR A 126 32.56 -1.31 -1.43
C TYR A 126 31.57 -0.16 -1.53
N TYR A 127 31.83 0.83 -2.40
CA TYR A 127 30.84 1.84 -2.71
C TYR A 127 29.69 1.18 -3.48
N PRO A 128 28.46 1.19 -2.96
CA PRO A 128 27.38 0.42 -3.55
C PRO A 128 26.88 1.08 -4.84
N SER A 129 26.53 0.28 -5.84
CA SER A 129 25.77 0.79 -7.01
C SER A 129 24.36 1.19 -6.62
N ARG A 130 23.76 0.54 -5.62
CA ARG A 130 22.38 0.77 -5.19
C ARG A 130 22.27 0.89 -3.68
N LEU A 131 21.30 1.68 -3.26
CA LEU A 131 20.94 1.81 -1.84
C LEU A 131 19.45 1.66 -1.66
N ARG A 132 19.08 1.14 -0.49
CA ARG A 132 17.71 1.18 -0.01
C ARG A 132 17.51 2.49 0.76
N VAL A 133 16.53 3.27 0.35
CA VAL A 133 16.29 4.63 0.82
C VAL A 133 14.82 4.82 1.22
N LEU A 134 14.60 5.83 2.04
CA LEU A 134 13.30 6.40 2.37
C LEU A 134 13.14 7.65 1.51
N LYS A 135 12.19 7.64 0.59
CA LYS A 135 11.90 8.77 -0.29
C LYS A 135 10.58 9.42 0.12
N ILE A 136 10.55 10.74 0.22
CA ILE A 136 9.31 11.50 0.38
C ILE A 136 8.68 11.62 -1.01
N GLU A 137 7.51 11.03 -1.18
CA GLU A 137 6.71 11.13 -2.40
C GLU A 137 5.41 11.90 -2.10
N GLU A 138 4.80 12.48 -3.12
CA GLU A 138 3.52 13.17 -3.04
C GLU A 138 2.55 12.50 -4.00
N ASP A 139 1.34 12.23 -3.52
CA ASP A 139 0.23 11.76 -4.33
C ASP A 139 -0.97 12.71 -4.21
N LYS A 140 -1.87 12.60 -5.18
CA LYS A 140 -3.12 13.37 -5.25
C LYS A 140 -4.29 12.43 -5.49
N GLU A 141 -5.40 12.72 -4.83
CA GLU A 141 -6.64 11.98 -5.01
C GLU A 141 -7.83 12.93 -5.17
N LYS A 142 -8.85 12.42 -5.84
CA LYS A 142 -10.11 13.11 -6.06
C LYS A 142 -11.17 12.54 -5.13
N LEU A 143 -11.96 13.44 -4.56
CA LEU A 143 -13.12 13.12 -3.76
C LEU A 143 -14.34 13.71 -4.44
N PHE A 144 -15.37 12.89 -4.64
CA PHE A 144 -16.60 13.30 -5.28
C PHE A 144 -17.68 13.54 -4.23
N SER A 145 -18.30 14.71 -4.27
CA SER A 145 -19.23 15.16 -3.22
C SER A 145 -20.62 15.50 -3.74
N LEU A 146 -21.58 15.50 -2.82
CA LEU A 146 -22.96 15.94 -3.04
C LEU A 146 -23.39 16.92 -1.95
N SER A 147 -24.36 17.78 -2.26
CA SER A 147 -25.01 18.62 -1.26
C SER A 147 -25.79 17.77 -0.28
N VAL A 148 -25.65 18.08 1.01
CA VAL A 148 -26.38 17.42 2.08
C VAL A 148 -27.88 17.74 2.01
N ASP A 149 -28.24 18.95 1.58
CA ASP A 149 -29.64 19.38 1.44
C ASP A 149 -30.37 18.55 0.37
N ASP A 150 -29.67 18.17 -0.70
CA ASP A 150 -30.21 17.32 -1.76
C ASP A 150 -30.61 15.90 -1.27
N LEU A 151 -30.06 15.46 -0.14
CA LEU A 151 -30.26 14.10 0.39
C LEU A 151 -31.45 14.01 1.37
N TYR A 152 -31.70 15.05 2.18
CA TYR A 152 -32.65 14.97 3.29
C TYR A 152 -34.12 15.13 2.89
N GLU A 153 -34.41 15.88 1.84
CA GLU A 153 -35.80 16.15 1.43
C GLU A 153 -36.55 14.92 0.89
N TRP A 154 -35.85 13.81 0.64
CA TRP A 154 -36.36 12.66 -0.12
C TRP A 154 -36.32 11.34 0.63
N GLU A 155 -36.13 11.38 1.95
CA GLU A 155 -36.18 10.20 2.79
C GLU A 155 -37.58 9.53 2.75
N GLY A 156 -37.63 8.21 2.54
CA GLY A 156 -38.87 7.44 2.51
C GLY A 156 -39.64 7.47 1.17
N ILE A 157 -39.09 8.10 0.14
CA ILE A 157 -39.70 8.12 -1.20
C ILE A 157 -39.29 6.88 -2.00
N PHE A 158 -40.27 6.21 -2.60
CA PHE A 158 -40.06 5.10 -3.52
C PHE A 158 -40.20 5.56 -4.99
N GLY A 159 -39.51 4.86 -5.89
CA GLY A 159 -39.45 5.25 -7.29
C GLY A 159 -38.38 4.51 -8.09
N VAL A 160 -38.18 4.96 -9.31
CA VAL A 160 -37.12 4.53 -10.22
C VAL A 160 -36.09 5.66 -10.33
N TYR A 161 -34.82 5.32 -10.47
CA TYR A 161 -33.74 6.28 -10.65
C TYR A 161 -32.89 5.93 -11.86
N PHE A 162 -32.35 6.98 -12.48
CA PHE A 162 -31.54 6.93 -13.69
C PHE A 162 -30.20 7.56 -13.37
N ILE A 163 -29.11 6.82 -13.53
CA ILE A 163 -27.75 7.28 -13.27
C ILE A 163 -27.07 7.51 -14.62
N TYR A 164 -26.59 8.73 -14.83
CA TYR A 164 -25.85 9.12 -16.03
C TYR A 164 -24.37 9.23 -15.69
N ASP A 165 -23.49 8.68 -16.52
CA ASP A 165 -22.03 8.74 -16.28
C ASP A 165 -21.47 10.16 -16.47
N ALA A 166 -20.15 10.30 -16.44
CA ALA A 166 -19.48 11.60 -16.52
C ALA A 166 -19.64 12.26 -17.89
N GLU A 167 -19.81 11.46 -18.93
CA GLU A 167 -20.02 11.83 -20.33
C GLU A 167 -21.48 12.23 -20.59
N GLY A 168 -22.39 11.82 -19.70
CA GLY A 168 -23.82 12.12 -19.78
C GLY A 168 -24.64 11.00 -20.39
N ASP A 169 -24.03 9.83 -20.63
CA ASP A 169 -24.70 8.64 -21.14
C ASP A 169 -25.43 7.91 -20.00
N LEU A 170 -26.59 7.30 -20.32
CA LEU A 170 -27.39 6.59 -19.33
C LEU A 170 -26.71 5.25 -18.96
N ALA A 171 -26.03 5.24 -17.84
CA ALA A 171 -25.24 4.11 -17.37
C ALA A 171 -26.11 3.03 -16.71
N TYR A 172 -27.04 3.44 -15.85
CA TYR A 172 -27.81 2.49 -15.03
C TYR A 172 -29.20 3.00 -14.69
N ILE A 173 -30.17 2.08 -14.70
CA ILE A 173 -31.51 2.30 -14.16
C ILE A 173 -31.76 1.28 -13.05
N GLY A 174 -32.31 1.74 -11.94
CA GLY A 174 -32.75 0.84 -10.88
C GLY A 174 -33.89 1.41 -10.08
N LYS A 175 -34.35 0.64 -9.10
CA LYS A 175 -35.50 1.01 -8.28
C LYS A 175 -35.26 0.97 -6.78
N SER A 176 -36.18 1.57 -6.04
CA SER A 176 -36.32 1.35 -4.60
C SER A 176 -37.78 1.47 -4.16
N THR A 177 -38.21 0.56 -3.30
CA THR A 177 -39.55 0.57 -2.69
C THR A 177 -39.54 1.10 -1.24
N SER A 178 -38.38 1.54 -0.76
CA SER A 178 -38.16 2.05 0.60
C SER A 178 -37.62 3.48 0.60
N CYS A 179 -36.46 3.70 -0.01
CA CYS A 179 -35.84 5.02 -0.18
C CYS A 179 -35.02 5.04 -1.47
N VAL A 180 -35.44 5.83 -2.44
CA VAL A 180 -34.85 5.92 -3.78
C VAL A 180 -33.48 6.61 -3.77
N VAL A 181 -33.32 7.66 -2.95
CA VAL A 181 -32.04 8.38 -2.80
C VAL A 181 -30.95 7.49 -2.21
N THR A 182 -31.22 6.83 -1.09
CA THR A 182 -30.22 5.95 -0.48
C THR A 182 -29.83 4.83 -1.45
N ARG A 183 -30.81 4.24 -2.15
CA ARG A 183 -30.54 3.12 -3.05
C ARG A 183 -29.76 3.54 -4.30
N CYS A 184 -30.06 4.70 -4.89
CA CYS A 184 -29.34 5.16 -6.08
C CYS A 184 -27.87 5.44 -5.77
N LEU A 185 -27.58 6.01 -4.59
CA LEU A 185 -26.21 6.26 -4.13
C LEU A 185 -25.49 4.96 -3.80
N THR A 186 -26.17 3.97 -3.22
CA THR A 186 -25.60 2.61 -3.11
C THR A 186 -25.27 2.03 -4.49
N SER A 187 -26.14 2.23 -5.50
CA SER A 187 -25.89 1.75 -6.87
C SER A 187 -24.70 2.43 -7.53
N VAL A 188 -24.49 3.74 -7.29
CA VAL A 188 -23.29 4.46 -7.71
C VAL A 188 -22.04 3.78 -7.17
N ILE A 189 -22.03 3.46 -5.87
CA ILE A 189 -20.87 2.88 -5.21
C ILE A 189 -20.63 1.43 -5.66
N GLU A 190 -21.69 0.63 -5.82
CA GLU A 190 -21.61 -0.75 -6.32
C GLU A 190 -21.04 -0.84 -7.74
N ARG A 191 -21.17 0.22 -8.54
CA ARG A 191 -20.76 0.29 -9.95
C ARG A 191 -19.57 1.22 -10.20
N GLU A 192 -18.98 1.76 -9.13
CA GLU A 192 -17.86 2.71 -9.19
C GLU A 192 -18.15 3.98 -10.04
N LEU A 193 -19.43 4.38 -10.16
CA LEU A 193 -19.87 5.56 -10.91
C LEU A 193 -19.70 6.86 -10.13
N TYR A 194 -18.64 6.98 -9.32
CA TYR A 194 -18.46 8.10 -8.39
C TYR A 194 -18.36 9.46 -9.08
N ASN A 195 -18.12 9.50 -10.39
CA ASN A 195 -18.03 10.68 -11.26
C ASN A 195 -19.29 10.94 -12.12
N PHE A 196 -20.44 10.31 -11.82
CA PHE A 196 -21.72 10.54 -12.51
C PHE A 196 -22.06 12.02 -12.74
N SER A 197 -22.61 12.38 -13.91
CA SER A 197 -23.00 13.75 -14.23
C SER A 197 -24.29 14.18 -13.55
N LYS A 198 -25.29 13.29 -13.51
CA LYS A 198 -26.55 13.47 -12.77
C LYS A 198 -27.21 12.14 -12.41
N ILE A 199 -28.11 12.20 -11.43
CA ILE A 199 -29.09 11.14 -11.15
C ILE A 199 -30.49 11.74 -11.22
N GLU A 200 -31.36 11.17 -12.05
CA GLU A 200 -32.77 11.55 -12.08
C GLU A 200 -33.58 10.59 -11.20
N ILE A 201 -34.46 11.13 -10.38
CA ILE A 201 -35.40 10.37 -9.56
C ILE A 201 -36.79 10.58 -10.13
N ARG A 202 -37.46 9.47 -10.42
CA ARG A 202 -38.84 9.44 -10.94
C ARG A 202 -39.74 8.72 -9.94
N LYS A 203 -40.76 9.41 -9.46
CA LYS A 203 -41.66 8.88 -8.41
C LYS A 203 -42.79 8.07 -9.06
N ALA A 204 -43.04 6.88 -8.52
CA ALA A 204 -44.21 6.09 -8.89
C ALA A 204 -45.33 6.27 -7.87
N ILE A 205 -46.57 5.95 -8.24
CA ILE A 205 -47.74 6.06 -7.35
C ILE A 205 -47.74 4.91 -6.33
N THR A 206 -47.46 3.69 -6.78
CA THR A 206 -47.41 2.50 -5.92
C THR A 206 -46.08 1.74 -6.04
N LYS A 207 -45.78 0.90 -5.05
CA LYS A 207 -44.59 0.03 -5.06
C LYS A 207 -44.61 -1.01 -6.19
N SER A 208 -45.81 -1.43 -6.62
CA SER A 208 -45.97 -2.33 -7.76
C SER A 208 -45.58 -1.62 -9.04
N ASP A 209 -46.01 -0.38 -9.21
CA ASP A 209 -45.65 0.45 -10.36
C ASP A 209 -44.13 0.61 -10.44
N VAL A 210 -43.44 0.81 -9.31
CA VAL A 210 -41.97 0.88 -9.28
C VAL A 210 -41.32 -0.34 -9.96
N ALA A 211 -41.84 -1.54 -9.71
CA ALA A 211 -41.29 -2.76 -10.33
C ALA A 211 -41.60 -2.84 -11.83
N ILE A 212 -42.80 -2.42 -12.24
CA ILE A 212 -43.22 -2.39 -13.65
C ILE A 212 -42.39 -1.36 -14.43
N TYR A 213 -42.28 -0.14 -13.92
CA TYR A 213 -41.55 0.96 -14.56
C TYR A 213 -40.05 0.69 -14.65
N GLU A 214 -39.43 0.08 -13.64
CA GLU A 214 -38.01 -0.31 -13.75
C GLU A 214 -37.78 -1.25 -14.93
N ALA A 215 -38.59 -2.30 -15.05
CA ALA A 215 -38.46 -3.26 -16.14
C ALA A 215 -38.70 -2.59 -17.50
N TYR A 216 -39.77 -1.79 -17.60
CA TYR A 216 -40.11 -1.04 -18.80
C TYR A 216 -38.96 -0.13 -19.25
N TYR A 217 -38.42 0.68 -18.35
CA TYR A 217 -37.36 1.63 -18.68
C TYR A 217 -36.03 0.94 -19.02
N ILE A 218 -35.66 -0.14 -18.33
CA ILE A 218 -34.44 -0.89 -18.69
C ILE A 218 -34.58 -1.48 -20.10
N SER A 219 -35.71 -2.11 -20.41
CA SER A 219 -35.91 -2.71 -21.74
C SER A 219 -35.99 -1.67 -22.87
N ASN A 220 -36.53 -0.47 -22.59
CA ASN A 220 -36.58 0.63 -23.56
C ASN A 220 -35.23 1.30 -23.79
N TYR A 221 -34.54 1.68 -22.72
CA TYR A 221 -33.34 2.53 -22.80
C TYR A 221 -32.03 1.75 -22.84
N LYS A 222 -32.06 0.47 -22.45
CA LYS A 222 -30.91 -0.45 -22.49
C LYS A 222 -29.61 0.13 -21.89
N PRO A 223 -29.66 0.68 -20.67
CA PRO A 223 -28.48 1.21 -19.99
C PRO A 223 -27.37 0.16 -19.89
N TYR A 224 -26.14 0.55 -20.19
CA TYR A 224 -25.03 -0.39 -20.43
C TYR A 224 -24.53 -1.10 -19.17
N MET A 225 -24.88 -0.66 -17.96
CA MET A 225 -24.57 -1.33 -16.70
C MET A 225 -25.73 -2.13 -16.10
N ASN A 226 -26.85 -2.26 -16.80
CA ASN A 226 -27.89 -3.22 -16.46
C ASN A 226 -27.61 -4.55 -17.17
N ASN A 227 -27.57 -5.64 -16.41
CA ASN A 227 -27.39 -6.99 -16.97
C ASN A 227 -28.71 -7.74 -17.15
N ASP A 228 -29.74 -7.38 -16.37
CA ASP A 228 -31.06 -7.99 -16.42
C ASP A 228 -32.02 -7.11 -17.21
N LEU A 229 -33.00 -7.73 -17.89
CA LEU A 229 -34.08 -7.05 -18.64
C LEU A 229 -33.61 -6.26 -19.86
N VAL A 230 -32.37 -6.46 -20.30
CA VAL A 230 -31.80 -5.92 -21.53
C VAL A 230 -31.91 -7.00 -22.62
N PHE A 231 -32.93 -6.89 -23.46
CA PHE A 231 -33.18 -7.79 -24.59
C PHE A 231 -32.96 -7.04 -25.92
N ASP A 232 -32.76 -7.76 -27.02
CA ASP A 232 -32.54 -7.19 -28.36
C ASP A 232 -33.81 -6.64 -29.03
N ASP A 233 -34.95 -6.66 -28.32
CA ASP A 233 -36.25 -6.15 -28.77
C ASP A 233 -36.71 -4.92 -27.95
N PHE A 234 -37.96 -4.52 -28.11
CA PHE A 234 -38.58 -3.42 -27.37
C PHE A 234 -39.96 -3.84 -26.83
N PRO A 235 -40.36 -3.35 -25.65
CA PRO A 235 -41.73 -3.45 -25.15
C PRO A 235 -42.77 -3.01 -26.20
N THR A 236 -43.84 -3.79 -26.33
CA THR A 236 -44.99 -3.46 -27.19
C THR A 236 -46.05 -2.62 -26.47
N ILE A 237 -45.96 -2.52 -25.15
CA ILE A 237 -46.82 -1.70 -24.30
C ILE A 237 -46.11 -0.36 -24.09
N ASP A 238 -46.81 0.75 -24.36
CA ASP A 238 -46.30 2.09 -24.09
C ASP A 238 -46.85 2.61 -22.76
N LEU A 239 -45.98 2.84 -21.79
CA LEU A 239 -46.32 3.42 -20.49
C LEU A 239 -46.03 4.92 -20.50
N LEU A 240 -46.91 5.71 -19.88
CA LEU A 240 -46.67 7.13 -19.67
C LEU A 240 -45.42 7.35 -18.83
N ASP A 241 -44.55 8.26 -19.27
CA ASP A 241 -43.35 8.61 -18.53
C ASP A 241 -43.71 9.15 -17.13
N LEU A 242 -42.95 8.69 -16.14
CA LEU A 242 -43.02 9.20 -14.78
C LEU A 242 -42.31 10.55 -14.71
N ASP A 243 -42.90 11.48 -13.98
CA ASP A 243 -42.32 12.80 -13.74
C ASP A 243 -40.94 12.69 -13.05
N ILE A 244 -40.00 13.49 -13.52
CA ILE A 244 -38.73 13.72 -12.83
C ILE A 244 -39.03 14.64 -11.65
N VAL A 245 -38.95 14.08 -10.45
CA VAL A 245 -39.30 14.79 -9.22
C VAL A 245 -38.08 15.40 -8.52
N LYS A 246 -36.88 14.88 -8.82
CA LYS A 246 -35.59 15.40 -8.34
C LYS A 246 -34.50 15.02 -9.32
N THR A 247 -33.55 15.93 -9.49
CA THR A 247 -32.26 15.64 -10.12
C THR A 247 -31.17 15.89 -9.10
N LEU A 248 -30.35 14.88 -8.83
CA LEU A 248 -29.13 15.03 -8.04
C LEU A 248 -28.01 15.35 -9.02
N GLY A 249 -27.54 16.60 -9.01
CA GLY A 249 -26.39 17.05 -9.77
C GLY A 249 -25.19 17.31 -8.85
N ARG A 250 -24.05 17.69 -9.44
CA ARG A 250 -22.91 18.23 -8.70
C ARG A 250 -22.98 19.75 -8.72
N GLU A 251 -22.57 20.41 -7.63
CA GLU A 251 -22.49 21.87 -7.62
C GLU A 251 -21.48 22.39 -8.66
N THR A 252 -21.83 23.52 -9.27
CA THR A 252 -21.17 24.15 -10.43
C THR A 252 -19.72 24.61 -10.20
N ASN A 253 -19.18 24.57 -8.97
CA ASN A 253 -17.87 25.14 -8.64
C ASN A 253 -16.73 24.12 -8.44
N GLY A 254 -16.96 22.83 -8.74
CA GLY A 254 -15.89 21.83 -8.80
C GLY A 254 -16.46 20.42 -8.72
N ASN A 255 -16.43 19.68 -9.85
CA ASN A 255 -16.96 18.31 -9.95
C ASN A 255 -16.31 17.30 -9.00
N HIS A 256 -15.21 17.70 -8.35
CA HIS A 256 -14.42 16.92 -7.41
C HIS A 256 -13.56 17.87 -6.55
N PHE A 257 -13.21 17.41 -5.36
CA PHE A 257 -12.22 18.03 -4.49
C PHE A 257 -10.92 17.25 -4.60
N GLU A 258 -9.81 17.95 -4.83
CA GLU A 258 -8.49 17.32 -4.82
C GLU A 258 -7.84 17.50 -3.46
N TYR A 259 -7.30 16.41 -2.92
CA TYR A 259 -6.44 16.47 -1.76
C TYR A 259 -5.12 15.79 -2.08
N SER A 260 -4.02 16.44 -1.67
CA SER A 260 -2.68 15.87 -1.80
C SER A 260 -2.15 15.42 -0.45
N TYR A 261 -1.24 14.46 -0.48
CA TYR A 261 -0.57 13.98 0.73
C TYR A 261 0.85 13.52 0.41
N LYS A 262 1.76 13.84 1.32
CA LYS A 262 3.14 13.39 1.26
C LYS A 262 3.33 12.15 2.13
N TYR A 263 4.12 11.20 1.68
CA TYR A 263 4.34 9.93 2.37
C TYR A 263 5.75 9.41 2.19
N ILE A 264 6.16 8.51 3.09
CA ILE A 264 7.45 7.82 3.04
C ILE A 264 7.32 6.57 2.18
N ALA A 265 8.13 6.50 1.12
CA ALA A 265 8.27 5.36 0.23
C ALA A 265 9.60 4.64 0.46
N ASP A 266 9.57 3.33 0.66
CA ASP A 266 10.77 2.48 0.65
C ASP A 266 11.11 2.10 -0.79
N ARG A 267 12.33 2.46 -1.23
CA ARG A 267 12.81 2.24 -2.60
C ARG A 267 14.24 1.73 -2.60
N ALA A 268 14.57 0.86 -3.55
CA ALA A 268 15.95 0.55 -3.91
C ALA A 268 16.30 1.33 -5.17
N MET A 269 17.27 2.25 -5.10
CA MET A 269 17.62 3.15 -6.20
C MET A 269 19.13 3.11 -6.48
N GLN A 270 19.53 3.48 -7.70
CA GLN A 270 20.94 3.67 -8.04
C GLN A 270 21.50 4.86 -7.26
N VAL A 271 22.73 4.78 -6.77
CA VAL A 271 23.34 5.81 -5.92
C VAL A 271 23.45 7.15 -6.62
N GLU A 272 23.75 7.14 -7.92
CA GLU A 272 23.81 8.35 -8.77
C GLU A 272 22.48 9.14 -8.78
N HIS A 273 21.35 8.46 -8.59
CA HIS A 273 20.02 9.10 -8.52
C HIS A 273 19.63 9.52 -7.10
N ILE A 274 20.39 9.08 -6.09
CA ILE A 274 20.14 9.36 -4.68
C ILE A 274 20.93 10.58 -4.24
N THR A 275 22.22 10.61 -4.56
CA THR A 275 23.18 11.58 -4.01
C THR A 275 22.77 13.05 -4.19
N PRO A 276 22.12 13.49 -5.29
CA PRO A 276 21.70 14.88 -5.43
C PRO A 276 20.55 15.30 -4.49
N TYR A 277 19.81 14.34 -3.94
CA TYR A 277 18.59 14.58 -3.15
C TYR A 277 18.71 14.08 -1.70
N LEU A 278 19.90 13.61 -1.32
CA LEU A 278 20.13 12.99 -0.03
C LEU A 278 20.07 14.05 1.08
N GLY A 279 19.22 13.81 2.08
CA GLY A 279 18.94 14.74 3.19
C GLY A 279 17.82 15.75 2.91
N ASP A 280 17.22 15.75 1.72
CA ASP A 280 16.07 16.60 1.35
C ASP A 280 14.81 15.75 1.13
N THR A 281 14.69 15.15 -0.06
CA THR A 281 13.56 14.28 -0.43
C THR A 281 13.91 12.80 -0.37
N ILE A 282 15.19 12.45 -0.21
CA ILE A 282 15.68 11.07 -0.08
C ILE A 282 16.56 10.95 1.16
N TYR A 283 16.39 9.87 1.93
CA TYR A 283 17.15 9.58 3.15
C TYR A 283 17.62 8.13 3.13
N LEU A 284 18.80 7.83 3.68
CA LEU A 284 19.21 6.43 3.83
C LEU A 284 18.24 5.69 4.74
N LYS A 285 17.89 4.45 4.38
CA LYS A 285 17.00 3.65 5.20
C LYS A 285 17.71 3.18 6.46
N ASN A 286 17.49 3.85 7.57
CA ASN A 286 17.92 3.44 8.91
C ASN A 286 16.90 3.90 9.97
N GLY A 287 17.04 3.42 11.20
CA GLY A 287 16.10 3.74 12.29
C GLY A 287 16.07 5.22 12.66
N ARG A 288 17.21 5.92 12.54
CA ARG A 288 17.33 7.35 12.84
C ARG A 288 16.55 8.20 11.85
N ASN A 289 16.76 7.99 10.55
CA ASN A 289 16.07 8.73 9.49
C ASN A 289 14.58 8.41 9.46
N LEU A 290 14.19 7.15 9.69
CA LEU A 290 12.78 6.80 9.80
C LEU A 290 12.12 7.56 10.95
N LYS A 291 12.76 7.58 12.13
CA LYS A 291 12.27 8.33 13.30
C LYS A 291 12.19 9.83 13.01
N TYR A 292 13.24 10.41 12.44
CA TYR A 292 13.27 11.82 12.04
C TYR A 292 12.12 12.18 11.08
N LEU A 293 11.89 11.37 10.04
CA LEU A 293 10.80 11.60 9.09
C LEU A 293 9.42 11.54 9.75
N MET A 294 9.23 10.57 10.66
CA MET A 294 7.99 10.42 11.45
C MET A 294 7.75 11.61 12.38
N GLU A 295 8.78 12.09 13.07
CA GLU A 295 8.71 13.28 13.94
C GLU A 295 8.40 14.56 13.14
N ASN A 296 8.80 14.62 11.87
CA ASN A 296 8.46 15.70 10.93
C ASN A 296 7.13 15.48 10.19
N GLY A 297 6.27 14.59 10.69
CA GLY A 297 4.89 14.43 10.22
C GLY A 297 4.73 13.63 8.92
N ASN A 298 5.77 12.93 8.46
CA ASN A 298 5.67 11.98 7.36
C ASN A 298 5.39 10.58 7.90
N ALA A 299 4.55 9.81 7.22
CA ALA A 299 4.23 8.45 7.64
C ALA A 299 4.04 7.54 6.42
N SER A 300 3.50 6.35 6.63
CA SER A 300 3.16 5.47 5.51
C SER A 300 2.12 6.10 4.58
N LYS A 301 2.07 5.63 3.33
CA LYS A 301 1.08 6.10 2.33
C LYS A 301 -0.35 6.04 2.86
N HIS A 302 -0.71 4.92 3.52
CA HIS A 302 -2.05 4.71 4.03
C HIS A 302 -2.43 5.69 5.14
N GLU A 303 -1.54 5.91 6.11
CA GLU A 303 -1.78 6.85 7.22
C GLU A 303 -1.91 8.29 6.71
N MET A 304 -1.03 8.69 5.80
CA MET A 304 -1.02 10.04 5.25
C MET A 304 -2.23 10.30 4.35
N LYS A 305 -2.62 9.31 3.53
CA LYS A 305 -3.87 9.33 2.77
C LYS A 305 -5.07 9.50 3.69
N ALA A 306 -5.20 8.66 4.73
CA ALA A 306 -6.33 8.72 5.65
C ALA A 306 -6.42 10.06 6.39
N LYS A 307 -5.27 10.61 6.82
CA LYS A 307 -5.20 11.93 7.47
C LYS A 307 -5.64 13.05 6.52
N ALA A 308 -5.15 13.05 5.28
CA ALA A 308 -5.51 14.05 4.28
C ALA A 308 -6.98 13.94 3.86
N TYR A 309 -7.47 12.72 3.63
CA TYR A 309 -8.88 12.44 3.36
C TYR A 309 -9.79 12.96 4.48
N LYS A 310 -9.45 12.69 5.75
CA LYS A 310 -10.22 13.21 6.90
C LYS A 310 -10.25 14.74 6.94
N GLY A 311 -9.13 15.40 6.61
CA GLY A 311 -9.06 16.86 6.49
C GLY A 311 -9.93 17.41 5.36
N CYS A 312 -9.90 16.74 4.20
CA CYS A 312 -10.74 17.08 3.04
C CYS A 312 -12.23 16.95 3.39
N VAL A 313 -12.65 15.81 3.95
CA VAL A 313 -14.03 15.57 4.38
C VAL A 313 -14.50 16.59 5.41
N ALA A 314 -13.65 16.95 6.38
CA ALA A 314 -13.99 17.97 7.37
C ALA A 314 -14.21 19.36 6.74
N SER A 315 -13.55 19.64 5.61
CA SER A 315 -13.72 20.88 4.85
C SER A 315 -15.03 20.83 4.05
N LEU A 316 -15.31 19.72 3.36
CA LEU A 316 -16.58 19.48 2.66
C LEU A 316 -17.80 19.70 3.56
N ARG A 317 -17.76 19.15 4.77
CA ARG A 317 -18.88 19.29 5.72
C ARG A 317 -19.15 20.73 6.13
N LYS A 318 -18.12 21.59 6.17
CA LYS A 318 -18.29 23.02 6.45
C LYS A 318 -18.97 23.76 5.30
N GLU A 319 -18.85 23.23 4.08
CA GLU A 319 -19.49 23.74 2.87
C GLU A 319 -20.87 23.11 2.64
N GLY A 320 -21.38 22.27 3.56
CA GLY A 320 -22.66 21.59 3.40
C GLY A 320 -22.61 20.40 2.44
N LEU A 321 -21.41 19.87 2.16
CA LEU A 321 -21.18 18.77 1.24
C LEU A 321 -20.81 17.48 1.97
N VAL A 322 -21.11 16.34 1.34
CA VAL A 322 -20.73 15.00 1.81
C VAL A 322 -20.05 14.20 0.70
N ASP A 323 -19.05 13.41 1.07
CA ASP A 323 -18.42 12.44 0.18
C ASP A 323 -19.40 11.31 -0.18
N VAL A 324 -19.54 11.03 -1.48
CA VAL A 324 -20.37 9.94 -2.01
C VAL A 324 -20.00 8.59 -1.39
N GLU A 325 -18.71 8.32 -1.15
CA GLU A 325 -18.28 7.05 -0.53
C GLU A 325 -18.77 6.90 0.92
N GLN A 326 -18.96 8.01 1.66
CA GLN A 326 -19.42 7.98 3.05
C GLN A 326 -20.93 7.71 3.19
N ILE A 327 -21.70 7.85 2.11
CA ILE A 327 -23.16 7.70 2.15
C ILE A 327 -23.58 6.26 2.52
N LYS A 328 -22.68 5.28 2.33
CA LYS A 328 -22.80 3.91 2.87
C LYS A 328 -23.08 3.85 4.38
N MET A 329 -22.68 4.86 5.15
CA MET A 329 -22.86 4.91 6.61
C MET A 329 -24.28 5.30 7.06
N GLY A 330 -25.16 5.68 6.12
CA GLY A 330 -26.54 6.08 6.36
C GLY A 330 -26.71 7.60 6.52
N ILE A 331 -27.68 8.16 5.80
CA ILE A 331 -27.97 9.62 5.72
C ILE A 331 -28.23 10.22 7.12
N GLY A 332 -28.84 9.47 8.03
CA GLY A 332 -29.12 9.91 9.40
C GLY A 332 -27.89 10.18 10.28
N LYS A 333 -26.68 9.73 9.87
CA LYS A 333 -25.42 9.96 10.60
C LYS A 333 -24.57 11.11 10.01
N LEU A 334 -25.11 11.85 9.05
CA LEU A 334 -24.41 12.95 8.37
C LEU A 334 -24.55 14.31 9.10
N ARG A 335 -25.22 14.34 10.27
CA ARG A 335 -25.25 15.49 11.19
C ARG A 335 -24.06 15.52 12.14
#